data_AF-A0A3B0UBW6-F1
#
_entry.id   AF-A0A3B0UBW6-F1
#
_cell.length_a   1.000
_cell.length_b   1.000
_cell.length_c   1.000
_cell.angle_alpha   90.00
_cell.angle_beta   90.00
_cell.angle_gamma   90.00
#
_symmetry.space_group_name_H-M   'P 1'
#
loop_
_entity.id
_entity.type
_entity.pdbx_description
1 polymer ?
#
loop_
_entity_poly.entity_id
_entity_poly.type
_entity_poly.pdbx_seq_one_letter_code
_entity_poly.pdbx_strand_id
1 'polypeptide(L)'
;MGERTRLTPNQGGPLMRFYTKQHKFYCGIDLHTSKMYLCILNQEGETVLHRNIRTNPEIFLRAIKPYREDIVVCAECMFTWYWLADLCVVEHIPFILGHALYMRAIHGGKSKNDKIDSHKIAALLRGGLIPMAYVYPRKMRATRDLMRR
;
A
#
# COMPACT_ATOMS: atom_id res chain seq x y z
N MET A 1 -35.99 -42.48 -8.10
CA MET A 1 -34.62 -42.55 -8.68
C MET A 1 -34.23 -41.18 -9.19
N GLY A 2 -33.20 -40.57 -8.58
CA GLY A 2 -32.58 -39.35 -9.11
C GLY A 2 -32.17 -38.32 -8.06
N GLU A 3 -31.41 -38.71 -7.03
CA GLU A 3 -30.61 -37.75 -6.26
C GLU A 3 -29.59 -37.10 -7.20
N ARG A 4 -29.68 -35.79 -7.38
CA ARG A 4 -28.56 -34.97 -7.89
C ARG A 4 -28.03 -34.13 -6.75
N THR A 5 -27.04 -34.68 -6.08
CA THR A 5 -26.14 -33.99 -5.17
C THR A 5 -25.52 -32.81 -5.92
N ARG A 6 -25.99 -31.58 -5.65
CA ARG A 6 -25.32 -30.37 -6.11
C ARG A 6 -24.03 -30.25 -5.31
N LEU A 7 -22.91 -30.55 -5.97
CA LEU A 7 -21.57 -30.26 -5.48
C LEU A 7 -21.47 -28.77 -5.20
N THR A 8 -21.31 -28.41 -3.92
CA THR A 8 -20.90 -27.06 -3.52
C THR A 8 -19.46 -26.85 -3.97
N PRO A 9 -19.10 -25.75 -4.64
CA PRO A 9 -17.71 -25.43 -4.86
C PRO A 9 -17.12 -24.92 -3.54
N ASN A 10 -16.55 -25.83 -2.77
CA ASN A 10 -15.60 -25.48 -1.73
C ASN A 10 -14.21 -25.37 -2.37
N GLN A 11 -13.77 -24.16 -2.70
CA GLN A 11 -12.35 -23.84 -2.94
C GLN A 11 -12.02 -22.47 -2.33
N GLY A 12 -11.95 -22.44 -1.00
CA GLY A 12 -11.54 -21.29 -0.21
C GLY A 12 -10.02 -21.10 -0.17
N GLY A 13 -9.44 -20.49 -1.20
CA GLY A 13 -8.26 -19.64 -1.01
C GLY A 13 -8.70 -18.27 -0.46
N PRO A 14 -7.84 -17.50 0.23
CA PRO A 14 -8.22 -16.16 0.66
C PRO A 14 -8.58 -15.31 -0.57
N LEU A 15 -9.84 -14.90 -0.67
CA LEU A 15 -10.33 -14.00 -1.71
C LEU A 15 -9.46 -12.73 -1.67
N MET A 16 -8.79 -12.43 -2.80
CA MET A 16 -7.95 -11.24 -2.89
C MET A 16 -8.80 -10.00 -2.63
N ARG A 17 -8.44 -9.24 -1.60
CA ARG A 17 -9.18 -8.05 -1.21
C ARG A 17 -8.52 -6.82 -1.81
N PHE A 18 -9.31 -6.02 -2.51
CA PHE A 18 -8.88 -4.74 -3.07
C PHE A 18 -9.32 -3.58 -2.17
N TYR A 19 -8.53 -2.51 -2.15
CA TYR A 19 -8.92 -1.26 -1.49
C TYR A 19 -9.75 -0.42 -2.45
N THR A 20 -11.01 -0.12 -2.11
CA THR A 20 -11.95 0.56 -3.03
C THR A 20 -12.52 1.88 -2.49
N LYS A 21 -12.14 2.28 -1.27
CA LYS A 21 -12.61 3.55 -0.69
C LYS A 21 -12.01 4.74 -1.44
N GLN A 22 -12.81 5.78 -1.57
CA GLN A 22 -12.43 7.03 -2.22
C GLN A 22 -11.92 8.04 -1.19
N HIS A 23 -10.95 8.84 -1.63
CA HIS A 23 -10.30 9.90 -0.86
C HIS A 23 -10.04 11.12 -1.76
N LYS A 24 -9.85 12.30 -1.16
CA LYS A 24 -9.36 13.49 -1.87
C LYS A 24 -7.93 13.32 -2.37
N PHE A 25 -7.09 12.61 -1.61
CA PHE A 25 -5.67 12.43 -1.92
C PHE A 25 -5.19 10.98 -1.76
N TYR A 26 -4.33 10.56 -2.68
CA TYR A 26 -3.79 9.19 -2.76
C TYR A 26 -2.27 9.23 -2.74
N CYS A 27 -1.67 8.77 -1.66
CA CYS A 27 -0.22 8.75 -1.50
C CYS A 27 0.35 7.36 -1.76
N GLY A 28 1.09 7.22 -2.87
CA GLY A 28 1.90 6.05 -3.16
C GLY A 28 3.34 6.26 -2.72
N ILE A 29 3.90 5.25 -2.05
CA ILE A 29 5.24 5.30 -1.47
C ILE A 29 6.05 4.11 -1.96
N ASP A 30 7.20 4.41 -2.58
CA ASP A 30 8.29 3.46 -2.68
C ASP A 30 9.25 3.64 -1.50
N LEU A 31 9.26 2.67 -0.59
CA LEU A 31 9.81 2.81 0.76
C LEU A 31 11.12 2.02 0.93
N HIS A 32 12.24 2.75 1.09
CA HIS A 32 13.54 2.17 1.43
C HIS A 32 14.02 2.63 2.81
N THR A 33 15.10 2.02 3.29
CA THR A 33 15.61 2.25 4.66
C THR A 33 16.06 3.69 4.91
N SER A 34 16.70 4.34 3.93
CA SER A 34 17.28 5.69 4.08
C SER A 34 16.51 6.78 3.34
N LYS A 35 15.84 6.42 2.24
CA LYS A 35 15.06 7.31 1.41
C LYS A 35 13.71 6.69 1.05
N MET A 36 12.73 7.53 0.80
CA MET A 36 11.42 7.12 0.31
C MET A 36 10.94 8.10 -0.76
N TYR A 37 10.36 7.55 -1.81
CA TYR A 37 9.78 8.34 -2.89
C TYR A 37 8.28 8.45 -2.67
N LEU A 38 7.80 9.68 -2.56
CA LEU A 38 6.39 10.01 -2.39
C LEU A 38 5.80 10.48 -3.71
N CYS A 39 4.67 9.91 -4.10
CA CYS A 39 3.77 10.48 -5.10
C CYS A 39 2.40 10.69 -4.45
N ILE A 40 1.80 11.87 -4.60
CA ILE A 40 0.44 12.16 -4.18
C ILE A 40 -0.35 12.60 -5.40
N LEU A 41 -1.47 11.91 -5.63
CA LEU A 41 -2.47 12.28 -6.63
C LEU A 41 -3.69 12.89 -5.94
N ASN A 42 -4.33 13.87 -6.57
CA ASN A 42 -5.70 14.25 -6.23
C ASN A 42 -6.72 13.27 -6.84
N GLN A 43 -8.00 13.55 -6.66
CA GLN A 43 -9.09 12.70 -7.14
C GLN A 43 -9.12 12.62 -8.68
N GLU A 44 -8.78 13.72 -9.35
CA GLU A 44 -8.68 13.86 -10.81
C GLU A 44 -7.50 13.07 -11.39
N GLY A 45 -6.55 12.65 -10.54
CA GLY A 45 -5.35 11.92 -10.94
C GLY A 45 -4.15 12.81 -11.26
N GLU A 46 -4.25 14.11 -10.97
CA GLU A 46 -3.16 15.06 -11.13
C GLU A 46 -2.14 14.87 -10.00
N THR A 47 -0.85 14.98 -10.36
CA THR A 47 0.23 14.87 -9.39
C THR A 47 0.39 16.18 -8.63
N VAL A 48 -0.01 16.18 -7.36
CA VAL A 48 0.10 17.36 -6.48
C VAL A 48 1.38 17.36 -5.64
N LEU A 49 2.06 16.21 -5.53
CA LEU A 49 3.39 16.09 -4.93
C LEU A 49 4.12 14.89 -5.53
N HIS A 50 5.39 15.06 -5.89
CA HIS A 50 6.25 13.96 -6.34
C HIS A 50 7.71 14.23 -5.98
N ARG A 51 8.22 13.56 -4.94
CA ARG A 51 9.57 13.86 -4.42
C ARG A 51 10.20 12.71 -3.66
N ASN A 52 11.54 12.69 -3.70
CA ASN A 52 12.36 11.85 -2.86
C ASN A 52 12.67 12.57 -1.53
N ILE A 53 12.43 11.92 -0.40
CA ILE A 53 12.73 12.44 0.94
C ILE A 53 13.50 11.41 1.76
N ARG A 54 14.12 11.84 2.86
CA ARG A 54 14.68 10.93 3.86
C ARG A 54 13.56 10.13 4.52
N THR A 55 13.83 8.85 4.78
CA THR A 55 12.92 7.97 5.54
C THR A 55 12.93 8.40 7.01
N ASN A 56 12.03 9.31 7.36
CA ASN A 56 11.92 9.89 8.69
C ASN A 56 10.45 10.33 8.94
N PRO A 57 9.87 10.02 10.12
CA PRO A 57 8.49 10.37 10.45
C PRO A 57 8.18 11.86 10.32
N GLU A 58 9.00 12.74 10.88
CA GLU A 58 8.74 14.18 10.94
C GLU A 58 8.78 14.80 9.53
N ILE A 59 9.72 14.36 8.69
CA ILE A 59 9.84 14.79 7.30
C ILE A 59 8.64 14.30 6.48
N PHE A 60 8.18 13.06 6.72
CA PHE A 60 6.99 12.52 6.09
C PHE A 60 5.73 13.32 6.47
N LEU A 61 5.49 13.55 7.76
CA LEU A 61 4.32 14.32 8.23
C LEU A 61 4.33 15.74 7.68
N ARG A 62 5.50 16.40 7.62
CA ARG A 62 5.63 17.71 6.99
C ARG A 62 5.31 17.67 5.49
N ALA A 63 5.66 16.59 4.81
CA ALA A 63 5.36 16.40 3.39
C ALA A 63 3.86 16.32 3.12
N ILE A 64 3.15 15.54 3.94
CA ILE A 64 1.73 15.27 3.71
C ILE A 64 0.80 16.30 4.36
N LYS A 65 1.33 17.21 5.20
CA LYS A 65 0.56 18.22 5.94
C LYS A 65 -0.52 18.93 5.10
N PRO A 66 -0.27 19.38 3.86
CA PRO A 66 -1.29 20.07 3.05
C PRO A 66 -2.47 19.20 2.64
N TYR A 67 -2.33 17.87 2.70
CA TYR A 67 -3.28 16.90 2.18
C TYR A 67 -3.99 16.12 3.30
N ARG A 68 -3.73 16.46 4.57
CA ARG A 68 -4.14 15.67 5.75
C ARG A 68 -5.65 15.56 5.95
N GLU A 69 -6.44 16.44 5.33
CA GLU A 69 -7.90 16.42 5.45
C GLU A 69 -8.47 15.06 5.05
N ASP A 70 -7.99 14.47 3.95
CA ASP A 70 -8.48 13.18 3.45
C ASP A 70 -7.44 12.52 2.52
N ILE A 71 -6.40 11.97 3.13
CA ILE A 71 -5.32 11.23 2.45
C ILE A 71 -5.34 9.75 2.84
N VAL A 72 -5.19 8.87 1.86
CA VAL A 72 -4.83 7.46 2.07
C VAL A 72 -3.39 7.21 1.65
N VAL A 73 -2.66 6.44 2.45
CA VAL A 73 -1.25 6.11 2.21
C VAL A 73 -1.10 4.63 1.85
N CYS A 74 -0.34 4.35 0.80
CA CYS A 74 0.00 2.99 0.39
C CYS A 74 1.50 2.81 0.18
N ALA A 75 2.04 1.70 0.68
CA ALA A 75 3.41 1.25 0.42
C ALA A 75 3.43 -0.22 0.00
N GLU A 76 4.46 -0.64 -0.73
CA GLU A 76 4.68 -2.05 -1.06
C GLU A 76 5.13 -2.87 0.18
N CYS A 77 4.73 -4.14 0.26
CA CYS A 77 5.09 -5.07 1.33
C CYS A 77 6.58 -5.52 1.31
N MET A 78 7.49 -4.57 1.50
CA MET A 78 8.95 -4.78 1.66
C MET A 78 9.39 -4.62 3.14
N PHE A 79 10.69 -4.71 3.45
CA PHE A 79 11.20 -4.88 4.82
C PHE A 79 11.10 -3.67 5.77
N THR A 80 10.42 -2.58 5.38
CA THR A 80 10.53 -1.27 6.05
C THR A 80 9.21 -0.65 6.50
N TRP A 81 8.05 -1.26 6.24
CA TRP A 81 6.75 -0.59 6.40
C TRP A 81 6.21 -0.48 7.83
N TYR A 82 6.75 -1.22 8.80
CA TYR A 82 6.19 -1.28 10.17
C TYR A 82 6.06 0.08 10.84
N TRP A 83 7.12 0.90 10.78
CA TRP A 83 7.11 2.23 11.40
C TRP A 83 6.09 3.15 10.73
N LEU A 84 5.96 3.05 9.41
CA LEU A 84 5.03 3.88 8.64
C LEU A 84 3.58 3.51 8.95
N ALA A 85 3.29 2.21 9.06
CA ALA A 85 1.97 1.73 9.46
C ALA A 85 1.62 2.20 10.88
N ASP A 86 2.55 2.08 11.83
CA ASP A 86 2.33 2.53 13.21
C ASP A 86 2.13 4.06 13.27
N LEU A 87 2.94 4.81 12.52
CA LEU A 87 2.79 6.26 12.42
C LEU A 87 1.42 6.63 11.85
N CYS A 88 0.99 5.99 10.77
CA CYS A 88 -0.32 6.23 10.18
C CYS A 88 -1.47 5.91 11.17
N VAL A 89 -1.32 4.87 11.99
CA VAL A 89 -2.30 4.58 13.06
C VAL A 89 -2.36 5.70 14.09
N VAL A 90 -1.21 6.16 14.59
CA VAL A 90 -1.13 7.27 15.58
C VAL A 90 -1.72 8.56 15.00
N GLU A 91 -1.49 8.79 13.71
CA GLU A 91 -1.91 9.98 12.98
C GLU A 91 -3.34 9.86 12.40
N HIS A 92 -4.03 8.74 12.65
CA HIS A 92 -5.37 8.48 12.12
C HIS A 92 -5.44 8.57 10.58
N ILE A 93 -4.37 8.15 9.90
CA ILE A 93 -4.25 8.07 8.45
C ILE A 93 -4.57 6.64 7.99
N PRO A 94 -5.52 6.44 7.05
CA PRO A 94 -5.71 5.14 6.40
C PRO A 94 -4.41 4.67 5.73
N PHE A 95 -3.89 3.51 6.18
CA PHE A 95 -2.70 2.89 5.63
C PHE A 95 -3.02 1.55 4.97
N ILE A 96 -2.58 1.41 3.73
CA ILE A 96 -2.75 0.22 2.90
C ILE A 96 -1.38 -0.37 2.58
N LEU A 97 -1.25 -1.68 2.74
CA LEU A 97 -0.05 -2.39 2.34
C LEU A 97 -0.34 -3.14 1.04
N GLY A 98 0.39 -2.82 -0.02
CA GLY A 98 0.26 -3.49 -1.31
C GLY A 98 0.90 -4.88 -1.30
N HIS A 99 0.24 -5.87 -1.88
CA HIS A 99 0.74 -7.24 -1.95
C HIS A 99 1.91 -7.41 -2.93
N ALA A 100 3.10 -7.73 -2.42
CA ALA A 100 4.37 -7.73 -3.16
C ALA A 100 4.37 -8.56 -4.46
N LEU A 101 3.81 -9.78 -4.46
CA LEU A 101 3.76 -10.62 -5.68
C LEU A 101 3.01 -9.96 -6.83
N TYR A 102 1.93 -9.24 -6.53
CA TYR A 102 1.10 -8.60 -7.54
C TYR A 102 1.62 -7.23 -7.92
N MET A 103 2.22 -6.51 -6.96
CA MET A 103 2.95 -5.29 -7.27
C MET A 103 4.08 -5.59 -8.26
N ARG A 104 4.89 -6.65 -8.08
CA ARG A 104 5.93 -7.02 -9.05
C ARG A 104 5.41 -7.28 -10.47
N ALA A 105 4.20 -7.81 -10.64
CA ALA A 105 3.60 -7.99 -11.97
C ALA A 105 3.26 -6.66 -12.65
N ILE A 106 2.98 -5.60 -11.87
CA ILE A 106 2.69 -4.25 -12.36
C ILE A 106 3.98 -3.41 -12.53
N HIS A 107 5.00 -3.72 -11.74
CA HIS A 107 6.28 -3.02 -11.69
C HIS A 107 7.40 -3.67 -12.52
N GLY A 108 7.23 -4.90 -13.02
CA GLY A 108 8.25 -5.76 -13.64
C GLY A 108 8.81 -5.34 -15.01
N GLY A 109 8.82 -4.05 -15.34
CA GLY A 109 9.49 -3.50 -16.52
C GLY A 109 11.02 -3.43 -16.36
N LYS A 110 11.74 -3.25 -17.48
CA LYS A 110 13.22 -3.29 -17.55
C LYS A 110 13.96 -2.20 -16.73
N SER A 111 13.28 -1.19 -16.18
CA SER A 111 13.88 -0.13 -15.38
C SER A 111 13.12 0.09 -14.07
N LYS A 112 13.70 -0.37 -12.96
CA LYS A 112 13.25 -0.02 -11.61
C LYS A 112 13.53 1.46 -11.37
N ASN A 113 12.50 2.24 -11.03
CA ASN A 113 12.64 3.66 -10.78
C ASN A 113 11.65 4.07 -9.68
N ASP A 114 12.17 4.38 -8.50
CA ASP A 114 11.41 4.76 -7.31
C ASP A 114 10.36 5.88 -7.60
N LYS A 115 10.68 6.80 -8.53
CA LYS A 115 9.75 7.84 -8.98
C LYS A 115 8.53 7.25 -9.71
N ILE A 116 8.76 6.32 -10.63
CA ILE A 116 7.71 5.66 -11.40
C ILE A 116 6.90 4.72 -10.50
N ASP A 117 7.57 4.00 -9.61
CA ASP A 117 6.96 3.02 -8.73
C ASP A 117 6.01 3.70 -7.72
N SER A 118 6.45 4.78 -7.08
CA SER A 118 5.58 5.59 -6.21
C SER A 118 4.34 6.14 -6.92
N HIS A 119 4.48 6.58 -8.19
CA HIS A 119 3.35 7.05 -8.98
C HIS A 119 2.38 5.92 -9.35
N LYS A 120 2.89 4.75 -9.77
CA LYS A 120 2.06 3.57 -10.06
C LYS A 120 1.26 3.13 -8.85
N ILE A 121 1.88 3.09 -7.67
CA ILE A 121 1.20 2.78 -6.41
C ILE A 121 0.07 3.78 -6.17
N ALA A 122 0.32 5.08 -6.30
CA ALA A 122 -0.69 6.11 -6.10
C ALA A 122 -1.87 5.98 -7.10
N ALA A 123 -1.56 5.70 -8.38
CA ALA A 123 -2.55 5.53 -9.43
C ALA A 123 -3.43 4.29 -9.23
N LEU A 124 -2.84 3.16 -8.84
CA LEU A 124 -3.56 1.94 -8.49
C LEU A 124 -4.45 2.15 -7.26
N LEU A 125 -3.95 2.87 -6.26
CA LEU A 125 -4.69 3.17 -5.03
C LEU A 125 -5.93 4.02 -5.35
N ARG A 126 -5.76 5.05 -6.18
CA ARG A 126 -6.87 5.88 -6.70
C ARG A 126 -7.88 5.07 -7.49
N GLY A 127 -7.40 4.19 -8.37
CA GLY A 127 -8.25 3.36 -9.22
C GLY A 127 -8.98 2.22 -8.49
N GLY A 128 -8.72 2.02 -7.20
CA GLY A 128 -9.29 0.90 -6.44
C GLY A 128 -8.68 -0.46 -6.78
N LEU A 129 -7.47 -0.47 -7.35
CA LEU A 129 -6.81 -1.65 -7.93
C LEU A 129 -5.64 -2.16 -7.08
N ILE A 130 -5.47 -1.68 -5.84
CA ILE A 130 -4.44 -2.19 -4.93
C ILE A 130 -4.88 -3.52 -4.31
N PRO A 131 -4.26 -4.66 -4.65
CA PRO A 131 -4.40 -5.88 -3.88
C PRO A 131 -3.75 -5.68 -2.50
N MET A 132 -4.54 -5.84 -1.45
CA MET A 132 -4.09 -5.60 -0.09
C MET A 132 -3.37 -6.82 0.50
N ALA A 133 -2.23 -6.56 1.11
CA ALA A 133 -1.60 -7.45 2.07
C ALA A 133 -2.09 -7.14 3.49
N TYR A 134 -1.98 -8.14 4.37
CA TYR A 134 -2.33 -7.96 5.77
C TYR A 134 -1.32 -7.07 6.49
N VAL A 135 -1.82 -5.98 7.09
CA VAL A 135 -1.05 -5.08 7.97
C VAL A 135 -1.00 -5.70 9.36
N TYR A 136 0.04 -6.50 9.63
CA TYR A 136 0.21 -7.16 10.92
C TYR A 136 0.27 -6.15 12.08
N PRO A 137 -0.58 -6.31 13.12
CA PRO A 137 -0.48 -5.53 14.35
C PRO A 137 0.89 -5.70 14.99
N ARG A 138 1.38 -4.67 15.68
CA ARG A 138 2.71 -4.65 16.30
C ARG A 138 3.04 -5.92 17.10
N LYS A 139 2.08 -6.42 17.89
CA LYS A 139 2.22 -7.63 18.71
C LYS A 139 2.43 -8.94 17.93
N MET A 140 2.05 -9.00 16.66
CA MET A 140 2.15 -10.21 15.81
C MET A 140 3.35 -10.20 14.87
N ARG A 141 4.08 -9.08 14.80
CA ARG A 141 5.17 -8.89 13.83
C ARG A 141 6.38 -9.77 14.11
N ALA A 142 6.72 -9.99 15.38
CA ALA A 142 7.79 -10.92 15.75
C ALA A 142 7.54 -12.33 15.20
N THR A 143 6.31 -12.84 15.32
CA THR A 143 5.92 -14.14 14.75
C THR A 143 6.01 -14.15 13.23
N ARG A 144 5.52 -13.10 12.54
CA ARG A 144 5.66 -12.96 11.09
C ARG A 144 7.12 -12.98 10.63
N ASP A 145 7.98 -12.28 11.35
CA ASP A 145 9.39 -12.14 10.99
C ASP A 145 10.16 -13.46 11.16
N LEU A 146 9.75 -14.31 12.12
CA LEU A 146 10.26 -15.67 12.26
C LEU A 146 9.88 -16.56 11.06
N MET A 147 8.64 -16.44 10.56
CA MET A 147 8.14 -17.24 9.43
C MET A 147 8.74 -16.84 8.06
N ARG A 148 9.53 -15.77 7.99
CA ARG A 148 10.14 -15.24 6.76
C ARG A 148 11.62 -15.59 6.60
N ARG A 149 12.18 -16.40 7.50
CA ARG A 149 13.58 -16.85 7.48
C ARG A 149 13.73 -18.18 6.75
#